data_AF-A0A382P0H4-F1
#
_entry.id   AF-A0A382P0H4-F1
#
_cell.length_a   1.000
_cell.length_b   1.000
_cell.length_c   1.000
_cell.angle_alpha   90.00
_cell.angle_beta   90.00
_cell.angle_gamma   90.00
#
_symmetry.space_group_name_H-M   'P 1'
#
loop_
_entity.id
_entity.type
_entity.pdbx_description
1 polymer ?
#
loop_
_entity_poly.entity_id
_entity_poly.type
_entity_poly.pdbx_seq_one_letter_code
_entity_poly.pdbx_strand_id
1 'polypeptide(L)'
;PELLEEMYDERVLIKNKMIQHKKELESTSKEDVMTRKKLEYAITAENNNQMAKKIALNSCYGAIGNQYFRYFNRDIAEGITTAGQLSIKWVEKAVNEYMNKLLETDEDYVIAIDTDSIYVTFDALVSKVNPKNPVDFLDTIAKEKLEPMINESYEELASYMNAYDNRMHMGREVIADKAIWTAKKRYILNVHDQEGVRYKTPRLKLMGIETAKSSTPMWCRKKLEQGIKVVMNETEHDVWEFITNAKNEFSKLPIEEISFPRGCQNVKKYSNPASIYNKGTPIHVRGSLLYNNYLSKYNIDKKYPVITNGEKVKFCYLKMPNVINENVISFVNALPKEFELEPYIDYETQFNKSFLEPLGV
;
A
#
# COMPACT_ATOMS: atom_id res chain seq x y z
N PRO A 1 -28.98 11.06 6.39
CA PRO A 1 -27.89 11.70 7.16
C PRO A 1 -27.79 11.17 8.59
N GLU A 2 -28.88 11.24 9.36
CA GLU A 2 -28.97 10.77 10.75
C GLU A 2 -28.41 9.36 10.99
N LEU A 3 -28.82 8.37 10.18
CA LEU A 3 -28.30 6.99 10.31
C LEU A 3 -26.77 6.91 10.14
N LEU A 4 -26.19 7.72 9.24
CA LEU A 4 -24.75 7.73 9.00
C LEU A 4 -24.01 8.45 10.13
N GLU A 5 -24.65 9.46 10.74
CA GLU A 5 -24.11 10.21 11.87
C GLU A 5 -23.96 9.33 13.11
N GLU A 6 -25.00 8.59 13.49
CA GLU A 6 -24.92 7.64 14.61
C GLU A 6 -23.79 6.61 14.42
N MET A 7 -23.71 6.01 13.23
CA MET A 7 -22.64 5.06 12.90
C MET A 7 -21.24 5.71 12.89
N TYR A 8 -21.15 6.97 12.48
CA TYR A 8 -19.91 7.74 12.47
C TYR A 8 -19.45 8.05 13.90
N ASP A 9 -20.35 8.49 14.78
CA ASP A 9 -20.04 8.83 16.16
C ASP A 9 -19.56 7.59 16.95
N GLU A 10 -20.26 6.46 16.80
CA GLU A 10 -19.79 5.18 17.36
C GLU A 10 -18.38 4.82 16.87
N ARG A 11 -18.12 5.03 15.57
CA ARG A 11 -16.81 4.75 14.98
C ARG A 11 -15.74 5.67 15.58
N VAL A 12 -16.03 6.95 15.77
CA VAL A 12 -15.10 7.92 16.37
C VAL A 12 -14.71 7.50 17.78
N LEU A 13 -15.67 7.10 18.62
CA LEU A 13 -15.40 6.62 19.98
C LEU A 13 -14.43 5.42 19.99
N ILE A 14 -14.68 4.43 19.12
CA ILE A 14 -13.81 3.24 19.00
C ILE A 14 -12.42 3.62 18.47
N LYS A 15 -12.35 4.52 17.48
CA LYS A 15 -11.08 4.99 16.92
C LYS A 15 -10.25 5.74 17.97
N ASN A 16 -10.87 6.60 18.77
CA ASN A 16 -10.20 7.34 19.84
C ASN A 16 -9.66 6.40 20.92
N LYS A 17 -10.44 5.37 21.30
CA LYS A 17 -9.98 4.34 22.23
C LYS A 17 -8.78 3.56 21.68
N MET A 18 -8.81 3.18 20.40
CA MET A 18 -7.68 2.55 19.72
C MET A 18 -6.43 3.43 19.73
N ILE A 19 -6.56 4.73 19.46
CA ILE A 19 -5.45 5.68 19.49
C ILE A 19 -4.87 5.78 20.90
N GLN A 20 -5.72 5.83 21.93
CA GLN A 20 -5.29 5.87 23.33
C GLN A 20 -4.46 4.62 23.70
N HIS A 21 -4.95 3.42 23.37
CA HIS A 21 -4.19 2.19 23.59
C HIS A 21 -2.86 2.16 22.80
N LYS A 22 -2.80 2.75 21.60
CA LYS A 22 -1.54 2.89 20.86
C LYS A 22 -0.54 3.81 21.58
N LYS A 23 -1.00 4.93 22.14
CA LYS A 23 -0.15 5.83 22.95
C LYS A 23 0.39 5.10 24.19
N GLU A 24 -0.47 4.33 24.87
CA GLU A 24 -0.08 3.50 26.02
C GLU A 24 0.92 2.40 25.63
N LEU A 25 0.77 1.79 24.45
CA LEU A 25 1.71 0.79 23.96
C LEU A 25 3.12 1.37 23.71
N GLU A 26 3.18 2.60 23.20
CA GLU A 26 4.45 3.30 22.98
C GLU A 26 5.10 3.72 24.32
N SER A 27 4.33 4.11 25.33
CA SER A 27 4.86 4.47 26.65
C SER A 27 5.26 3.26 27.49
N THR A 28 4.61 2.10 27.29
CA THR A 28 4.88 0.86 28.03
C THR A 28 6.30 0.32 27.77
N SER A 29 7.00 -0.10 28.84
CA SER A 29 8.33 -0.72 28.75
C SER A 29 8.32 -1.97 27.86
N LYS A 30 9.41 -2.21 27.12
CA LYS A 30 9.57 -3.43 26.29
C LYS A 30 9.59 -4.72 27.12
N GLU A 31 9.94 -4.62 28.41
CA GLU A 31 10.03 -5.76 29.33
C GLU A 31 8.65 -6.22 29.84
N ASP A 32 7.64 -5.33 29.84
CA ASP A 32 6.28 -5.69 30.24
C ASP A 32 5.52 -6.37 29.08
N VAL A 33 5.96 -7.59 28.76
CA VAL A 33 5.42 -8.38 27.65
C VAL A 33 3.92 -8.64 27.83
N MET A 34 3.45 -8.83 29.06
CA MET A 34 2.05 -9.13 29.35
C MET A 34 1.13 -7.96 29.04
N THR A 35 1.48 -6.75 29.51
CA THR A 35 0.69 -5.54 29.24
C THR A 35 0.74 -5.18 27.76
N ARG A 36 1.91 -5.24 27.13
CA ARG A 36 2.05 -4.99 25.69
C ARG A 36 1.17 -5.90 24.86
N LYS A 37 1.17 -7.21 25.16
CA LYS A 37 0.34 -8.19 24.45
C LYS A 37 -1.15 -7.90 24.62
N LYS A 38 -1.60 -7.52 25.83
CA LYS A 38 -3.00 -7.11 26.07
C LYS A 38 -3.38 -5.89 25.23
N LEU A 39 -2.53 -4.86 25.21
CA LEU A 39 -2.73 -3.65 24.40
C LEU A 39 -2.76 -3.98 22.90
N GLU A 40 -1.84 -4.81 22.40
CA GLU A 40 -1.82 -5.24 21.00
C GLU A 40 -3.11 -5.96 20.58
N TYR A 41 -3.65 -6.84 21.44
CA TYR A 41 -4.95 -7.47 21.19
C TYR A 41 -6.11 -6.46 21.19
N ALA A 42 -6.14 -5.54 22.15
CA ALA A 42 -7.16 -4.50 22.22
C ALA A 42 -7.13 -3.59 20.98
N ILE A 43 -5.95 -3.10 20.60
CA ILE A 43 -5.72 -2.31 19.39
C ILE A 43 -6.19 -3.07 18.15
N THR A 44 -5.89 -4.36 18.04
CA THR A 44 -6.31 -5.18 16.90
C THR A 44 -7.84 -5.30 16.84
N ALA A 45 -8.49 -5.58 17.97
CA ALA A 45 -9.94 -5.71 18.04
C ALA A 45 -10.65 -4.38 17.70
N GLU A 46 -10.18 -3.28 18.27
CA GLU A 46 -10.74 -1.93 18.04
C GLU A 46 -10.48 -1.45 16.61
N ASN A 47 -9.31 -1.75 16.06
CA ASN A 47 -8.99 -1.46 14.66
C ASN A 47 -9.93 -2.21 13.70
N ASN A 48 -10.17 -3.50 13.95
CA ASN A 48 -11.09 -4.30 13.14
C ASN A 48 -12.52 -3.73 13.20
N ASN A 49 -12.97 -3.32 14.39
CA ASN A 49 -14.31 -2.77 14.58
C ASN A 49 -14.48 -1.40 13.90
N GLN A 50 -13.57 -0.44 14.16
CA GLN A 50 -13.64 0.87 13.51
C GLN A 50 -13.51 0.76 11.98
N MET A 51 -12.71 -0.19 11.48
CA MET A 51 -12.52 -0.40 10.04
C MET A 51 -13.77 -1.00 9.41
N ALA A 52 -14.44 -1.97 10.05
CA ALA A 52 -15.70 -2.51 9.58
C ALA A 52 -16.77 -1.41 9.47
N LYS A 53 -16.88 -0.55 10.50
CA LYS A 53 -17.75 0.63 10.47
C LYS A 53 -17.37 1.63 9.37
N LYS A 54 -16.06 1.92 9.19
CA LYS A 54 -15.55 2.77 8.10
C LYS A 54 -15.97 2.23 6.73
N ILE A 55 -15.79 0.93 6.51
CA ILE A 55 -16.14 0.27 5.26
C ILE A 55 -17.66 0.36 5.03
N ALA A 56 -18.47 0.14 6.05
CA ALA A 56 -19.93 0.25 5.94
C ALA A 56 -20.38 1.68 5.59
N LEU A 57 -19.84 2.70 6.28
CA LEU A 57 -20.10 4.12 6.00
C LEU A 57 -19.71 4.48 4.55
N ASN A 58 -18.49 4.12 4.14
CA ASN A 58 -18.01 4.38 2.78
C ASN A 58 -18.79 3.55 1.74
N SER A 59 -19.30 2.38 2.09
CA SER A 59 -20.15 1.60 1.18
C SER A 59 -21.51 2.25 0.95
N CYS A 60 -21.97 3.13 1.84
CA CYS A 60 -23.25 3.82 1.66
C CYS A 60 -23.24 4.72 0.43
N TYR A 61 -22.19 5.54 0.22
CA TYR A 61 -22.12 6.36 -1.01
C TYR A 61 -22.06 5.46 -2.26
N GLY A 62 -21.29 4.37 -2.20
CA GLY A 62 -21.19 3.42 -3.30
C GLY A 62 -22.51 2.71 -3.59
N ALA A 63 -23.30 2.42 -2.56
CA ALA A 63 -24.64 1.84 -2.68
C ALA A 63 -25.63 2.82 -3.30
N ILE A 64 -25.59 4.11 -2.95
CA ILE A 64 -26.41 5.16 -3.57
C ILE A 64 -26.13 5.26 -5.09
N GLY A 65 -24.90 4.99 -5.52
CA GLY A 65 -24.53 4.91 -6.94
C GLY A 65 -24.81 3.57 -7.63
N ASN A 66 -25.38 2.58 -6.94
CA ASN A 66 -25.64 1.25 -7.49
C ASN A 66 -27.12 1.08 -7.91
N GLN A 67 -27.37 0.81 -9.19
CA GLN A 67 -28.72 0.65 -9.76
C GLN A 67 -29.61 -0.41 -9.08
N TYR A 68 -29.02 -1.36 -8.36
CA TYR A 68 -29.76 -2.40 -7.63
C TYR A 68 -30.11 -2.00 -6.19
N PHE A 69 -29.63 -0.87 -5.70
CA PHE A 69 -29.93 -0.38 -4.36
C PHE A 69 -31.29 0.32 -4.31
N ARG A 70 -32.06 0.10 -3.24
CA ARG A 70 -33.41 0.69 -3.09
C ARG A 70 -33.41 2.21 -3.21
N TYR A 71 -32.37 2.86 -2.68
CA TYR A 71 -32.22 4.33 -2.70
C TYR A 71 -31.21 4.77 -3.77
N PHE A 72 -31.12 4.05 -4.88
CA PHE A 72 -30.26 4.42 -6.00
C PHE A 72 -30.60 5.84 -6.48
N ASN A 73 -29.60 6.71 -6.47
CA ASN A 73 -29.70 8.06 -6.97
C ASN A 73 -28.33 8.52 -7.49
N ARG A 74 -28.20 8.58 -8.82
CA ARG A 74 -26.95 8.97 -9.48
C ARG A 74 -26.54 10.40 -9.14
N ASP A 75 -27.50 11.32 -9.09
CA ASP A 75 -27.22 12.75 -8.88
C ASP A 75 -26.65 13.01 -7.47
N ILE A 76 -27.16 12.29 -6.46
CA ILE A 76 -26.59 12.32 -5.11
C ILE A 76 -25.18 11.74 -5.09
N ALA A 77 -24.96 10.58 -5.74
CA ALA A 77 -23.64 9.97 -5.79
C ALA A 77 -22.60 10.88 -6.48
N GLU A 78 -22.98 11.50 -7.60
CA GLU A 78 -22.16 12.47 -8.31
C GLU A 78 -21.89 13.72 -7.47
N GLY A 79 -22.92 14.25 -6.81
CA GLY A 79 -22.81 15.38 -5.88
C GLY A 79 -21.79 15.13 -4.77
N ILE A 80 -21.81 13.95 -4.14
CA ILE A 80 -20.81 13.55 -3.12
C ILE A 80 -19.39 13.58 -3.69
N THR A 81 -19.17 12.96 -4.85
CA THR A 81 -17.83 12.89 -5.44
C THR A 81 -17.30 14.23 -5.91
N THR A 82 -18.16 15.07 -6.49
CA THR A 82 -17.79 16.39 -7.00
C THR A 82 -17.55 17.37 -5.85
N ALA A 83 -18.36 17.30 -4.79
CA ALA A 83 -18.12 18.06 -3.56
C ALA A 83 -16.76 17.71 -2.95
N GLY A 84 -16.39 16.42 -2.87
CA GLY A 84 -15.07 16.00 -2.38
C GLY A 84 -13.91 16.58 -3.22
N GLN A 85 -14.04 16.61 -4.55
CA GLN A 85 -13.04 17.22 -5.43
C GLN A 85 -12.92 18.74 -5.24
N LEU A 86 -14.05 19.42 -5.00
CA LEU A 86 -14.05 20.85 -4.70
C LEU A 86 -13.37 21.11 -3.35
N SER A 87 -13.78 20.40 -2.30
CA SER A 87 -13.26 20.58 -0.94
C SER A 87 -11.75 20.40 -0.87
N ILE A 88 -11.20 19.37 -1.54
CA ILE A 88 -9.74 19.13 -1.47
C ILE A 88 -8.92 20.18 -2.22
N LYS A 89 -9.42 20.70 -3.35
CA LYS A 89 -8.78 21.79 -4.09
C LYS A 89 -8.91 23.13 -3.37
N TRP A 90 -10.02 23.33 -2.66
CA TRP A 90 -10.24 24.52 -1.86
C TRP A 90 -9.21 24.64 -0.74
N VAL A 91 -9.01 23.56 0.03
CA VAL A 91 -8.01 23.55 1.10
C VAL A 91 -6.58 23.55 0.58
N GLU A 92 -6.31 22.90 -0.57
CA GLU A 92 -5.00 22.97 -1.25
C GLU A 92 -4.60 24.43 -1.50
N LYS A 93 -5.52 25.19 -2.11
CA LYS A 93 -5.30 26.62 -2.40
C LYS A 93 -5.09 27.41 -1.11
N ALA A 94 -5.96 27.24 -0.10
CA ALA A 94 -5.88 27.96 1.16
C ALA A 94 -4.55 27.70 1.90
N VAL A 95 -4.08 26.45 1.92
CA VAL A 95 -2.81 26.08 2.55
C VAL A 95 -1.62 26.67 1.79
N ASN A 96 -1.61 26.59 0.46
CA ASN A 96 -0.54 27.21 -0.34
C ASN A 96 -0.51 28.73 -0.14
N GLU A 97 -1.65 29.42 -0.15
CA GLU A 97 -1.73 30.87 0.08
C GLU A 97 -1.23 31.25 1.48
N TYR A 98 -1.64 30.50 2.51
CA TYR A 98 -1.19 30.72 3.89
C TYR A 98 0.33 30.55 4.02
N MET A 99 0.89 29.47 3.48
CA MET A 99 2.32 29.18 3.57
C MET A 99 3.16 30.19 2.78
N ASN A 100 2.73 30.57 1.58
CA ASN A 100 3.39 31.60 0.78
C ASN A 100 3.38 32.96 1.47
N LYS A 101 2.26 33.35 2.09
CA LYS A 101 2.19 34.58 2.89
C LYS A 101 3.11 34.54 4.11
N LEU A 102 3.19 33.41 4.79
CA LEU A 102 4.02 33.24 5.98
C LEU A 102 5.52 33.27 5.66
N LEU A 103 5.91 32.71 4.52
CA LEU A 103 7.31 32.54 4.13
C LEU A 103 7.80 33.58 3.13
N GLU A 104 6.89 34.42 2.61
CA GLU A 104 7.15 35.45 1.59
C GLU A 104 7.68 34.82 0.28
N THR A 105 6.99 33.79 -0.20
CA THR A 105 7.35 33.02 -1.39
C THR A 105 6.21 32.94 -2.41
N ASP A 106 6.46 32.28 -3.54
CA ASP A 106 5.46 31.89 -4.55
C ASP A 106 5.73 30.44 -5.01
N GLU A 107 5.55 29.50 -4.09
CA GLU A 107 5.91 28.07 -4.22
C GLU A 107 4.72 27.16 -3.89
N ASP A 108 4.74 25.93 -4.41
CA ASP A 108 3.76 24.90 -4.07
C ASP A 108 4.20 24.13 -2.80
N TYR A 109 3.54 24.42 -1.68
CA TYR A 109 3.77 23.71 -0.41
C TYR A 109 2.98 22.41 -0.32
N VAL A 110 1.83 22.31 -0.99
CA VAL A 110 1.07 21.06 -1.12
C VAL A 110 1.69 20.22 -2.24
N ILE A 111 2.50 19.22 -1.86
CA ILE A 111 3.28 18.40 -2.81
C ILE A 111 2.51 17.21 -3.38
N ALA A 112 1.45 16.79 -2.70
CA ALA A 112 0.60 15.70 -3.16
C ALA A 112 -0.82 15.77 -2.58
N ILE A 113 -1.77 15.20 -3.31
CA ILE A 113 -3.15 15.01 -2.88
C ILE A 113 -3.55 13.57 -3.15
N ASP A 114 -4.14 12.91 -2.14
CA ASP A 114 -4.78 11.60 -2.30
C ASP A 114 -6.20 11.63 -1.74
N THR A 115 -7.16 11.83 -2.64
CA THR A 115 -8.61 11.77 -2.39
C THR A 115 -9.12 12.82 -1.40
N ASP A 116 -8.86 12.65 -0.12
CA ASP A 116 -9.33 13.46 1.02
C ASP A 116 -8.18 14.03 1.85
N SER A 117 -6.93 13.76 1.44
CA SER A 117 -5.72 14.10 2.19
C SER A 117 -4.79 14.97 1.36
N ILE A 118 -4.23 16.02 1.97
CA ILE A 118 -3.13 16.82 1.40
C ILE A 118 -1.81 16.46 2.09
N TYR A 119 -0.71 16.56 1.35
CA TYR A 119 0.65 16.40 1.87
C TYR A 119 1.38 17.72 1.71
N VAL A 120 1.83 18.29 2.83
CA VAL A 120 2.41 19.63 2.87
C VAL A 120 3.89 19.53 3.24
N THR A 121 4.77 20.15 2.46
CA THR A 121 6.18 20.30 2.84
C THR A 121 6.34 21.47 3.81
N PHE A 122 7.13 21.24 4.86
CA PHE A 122 7.49 22.25 5.85
C PHE A 122 9.00 22.55 5.86
N ASP A 123 9.75 22.08 4.85
CA ASP A 123 11.21 22.18 4.83
C ASP A 123 11.67 23.63 4.98
N ALA A 124 11.10 24.55 4.21
CA ALA A 124 11.42 25.98 4.29
C ALA A 124 11.13 26.58 5.67
N LEU A 125 9.99 26.21 6.29
CA LEU A 125 9.62 26.71 7.62
C LEU A 125 10.56 26.15 8.70
N VAL A 126 10.84 24.84 8.67
CA VAL A 126 11.73 24.18 9.62
C VAL A 126 13.17 24.70 9.47
N SER A 127 13.66 24.91 8.25
CA SER A 127 14.99 25.50 8.02
C SER A 127 15.07 26.95 8.51
N LYS A 128 14.04 27.77 8.30
CA LYS A 128 14.00 29.17 8.73
C LYS A 128 13.97 29.32 10.26
N VAL A 129 13.19 28.47 10.94
CA VAL A 129 13.03 28.52 12.40
C VAL A 129 14.14 27.76 13.12
N ASN A 130 14.66 26.70 12.51
CA ASN A 130 15.65 25.77 13.06
C ASN A 130 15.27 25.27 14.48
N PRO A 131 14.08 24.65 14.67
CA PRO A 131 13.61 24.23 15.98
C PRO A 131 14.45 23.07 16.53
N LYS A 132 14.68 23.07 17.86
CA LYS A 132 15.40 21.97 18.54
C LYS A 132 14.72 20.62 18.36
N ASN A 133 13.39 20.60 18.37
CA ASN A 133 12.59 19.41 18.07
C ASN A 133 11.60 19.74 16.94
N PRO A 134 11.95 19.43 15.68
CA PRO A 134 11.06 19.68 14.55
C PRO A 134 9.69 19.00 14.68
N VAL A 135 9.62 17.80 15.26
CA VAL A 135 8.36 17.05 15.35
C VAL A 135 7.39 17.73 16.32
N ASP A 136 7.85 18.18 17.49
CA ASP A 136 7.00 18.91 18.44
C ASP A 136 6.61 20.28 17.90
N PHE A 137 7.55 20.97 17.24
CA PHE A 137 7.26 22.24 16.58
C PHE A 137 6.16 22.09 15.53
N LEU A 138 6.26 21.09 14.65
CA LEU A 138 5.25 20.83 13.62
C LEU A 138 3.91 20.39 14.22
N ASP A 139 3.91 19.63 15.31
CA ASP A 139 2.68 19.27 16.02
C ASP A 139 1.95 20.50 16.56
N THR A 140 2.69 21.44 17.17
CA THR A 140 2.14 22.71 17.66
C THR A 140 1.63 23.58 16.52
N ILE A 141 2.42 23.77 15.46
CA ILE A 141 2.02 24.59 14.31
C ILE A 141 0.78 24.02 13.62
N ALA A 142 0.71 22.70 13.47
CA ALA A 142 -0.46 22.06 12.88
C ALA A 142 -1.73 22.35 13.70
N LYS A 143 -1.70 22.15 15.03
CA LYS A 143 -2.86 22.33 15.91
C LYS A 143 -3.25 23.80 16.14
N GLU A 144 -2.27 24.67 16.33
CA GLU A 144 -2.53 26.06 16.76
C GLU A 144 -2.66 27.03 15.59
N LYS A 145 -2.21 26.66 14.39
CA LYS A 145 -2.18 27.56 13.23
C LYS A 145 -2.90 26.97 12.03
N LEU A 146 -2.50 25.79 11.56
CA LEU A 146 -3.08 25.23 10.33
C LEU A 146 -4.49 24.71 10.51
N GLU A 147 -4.78 23.92 11.55
CA GLU A 147 -6.13 23.40 11.79
C GLU A 147 -7.17 24.53 11.93
N PRO A 148 -6.92 25.60 12.72
CA PRO A 148 -7.81 26.77 12.75
C PRO A 148 -7.99 27.43 11.38
N MET A 149 -6.90 27.67 10.64
CA MET A 149 -6.97 28.29 9.30
C MET A 149 -7.77 27.42 8.32
N ILE A 150 -7.55 26.10 8.34
CA ILE A 150 -8.29 25.15 7.49
C ILE A 150 -9.77 25.11 7.87
N ASN A 151 -10.09 25.14 9.16
CA ASN A 151 -11.48 25.20 9.62
C ASN A 151 -12.16 26.49 9.14
N GLU A 152 -11.50 27.65 9.26
CA GLU A 152 -12.01 28.92 8.72
C GLU A 152 -12.26 28.83 7.20
N SER A 153 -11.32 28.22 6.45
CA SER A 153 -11.47 28.02 5.01
C SER A 153 -12.65 27.11 4.66
N TYR A 154 -12.92 26.07 5.46
CA TYR A 154 -14.08 25.21 5.26
C TYR A 154 -15.40 25.85 5.69
N GLU A 155 -15.39 26.73 6.69
CA GLU A 155 -16.57 27.57 7.02
C GLU A 155 -16.91 28.52 5.86
N GLU A 156 -15.90 29.12 5.23
CA GLU A 156 -16.11 29.93 4.02
C GLU A 156 -16.72 29.10 2.89
N LEU A 157 -16.19 27.89 2.65
CA LEU A 157 -16.75 26.97 1.65
C LEU A 157 -18.19 26.58 1.98
N ALA A 158 -18.48 26.27 3.25
CA ALA A 158 -19.82 25.91 3.70
C ALA A 158 -20.81 27.07 3.48
N SER A 159 -20.39 28.30 3.78
CA SER A 159 -21.17 29.51 3.51
C SER A 159 -21.40 29.73 2.01
N TYR A 160 -20.33 29.63 1.21
CA TYR A 160 -20.38 29.79 -0.24
C TYR A 160 -21.34 28.80 -0.91
N MET A 161 -21.32 27.54 -0.47
CA MET A 161 -22.19 26.47 -0.98
C MET A 161 -23.58 26.45 -0.33
N ASN A 162 -23.84 27.32 0.65
CA ASN A 162 -25.03 27.30 1.49
C ASN A 162 -25.32 25.89 2.05
N ALA A 163 -24.28 25.26 2.61
CA ALA A 163 -24.33 23.91 3.12
C ALA A 163 -25.31 23.80 4.31
N TYR A 164 -26.01 22.68 4.41
CA TYR A 164 -26.91 22.40 5.54
C TYR A 164 -26.17 22.41 6.88
N ASP A 165 -24.94 21.88 6.89
CA ASP A 165 -24.07 21.80 8.07
C ASP A 165 -22.60 21.67 7.62
N ASN A 166 -21.66 22.31 8.32
CA ASN A 166 -20.25 22.16 8.02
C ASN A 166 -19.69 20.90 8.70
N ARG A 167 -19.45 19.87 7.90
CA ARG A 167 -18.84 18.60 8.35
C ARG A 167 -17.42 18.41 7.85
N MET A 168 -16.82 19.43 7.24
CA MET A 168 -15.45 19.38 6.74
C MET A 168 -14.48 19.70 7.86
N HIS A 169 -14.01 18.66 8.54
CA HIS A 169 -12.98 18.76 9.57
C HIS A 169 -11.71 18.04 9.10
N MET A 170 -10.64 18.78 8.93
CA MET A 170 -9.34 18.26 8.54
C MET A 170 -8.34 18.47 9.67
N GLY A 171 -7.89 17.36 10.26
CA GLY A 171 -6.87 17.35 11.30
C GLY A 171 -5.55 16.79 10.78
N ARG A 172 -4.46 17.12 11.47
CA ARG A 172 -3.12 16.60 11.14
C ARG A 172 -3.08 15.08 11.33
N GLU A 173 -2.79 14.34 10.26
CA GLU A 173 -2.70 12.88 10.35
C GLU A 173 -1.28 12.39 10.67
N VAL A 174 -0.26 12.88 9.98
CA VAL A 174 1.11 12.34 10.02
C VAL A 174 2.13 13.47 10.09
N ILE A 175 3.19 13.26 10.87
CA ILE A 175 4.45 14.01 10.78
C ILE A 175 5.54 13.04 10.32
N ALA A 176 6.19 13.36 9.21
CA ALA A 176 7.27 12.58 8.64
C ALA A 176 8.45 13.50 8.31
N ASP A 177 9.67 13.01 8.49
CA ASP A 177 10.91 13.73 8.15
C ASP A 177 11.32 13.51 6.69
N LYS A 178 10.95 12.36 6.12
CA LYS A 178 11.26 11.99 4.74
C LYS A 178 10.05 11.33 4.10
N ALA A 179 9.91 11.59 2.81
CA ALA A 179 8.88 11.00 1.99
C ALA A 179 9.33 10.80 0.55
N ILE A 180 8.88 9.72 -0.09
CA ILE A 180 9.18 9.38 -1.48
C ILE A 180 7.88 9.09 -2.20
N TRP A 181 7.62 9.78 -3.31
CA TRP A 181 6.53 9.47 -4.25
C TRP A 181 7.10 8.91 -5.54
N THR A 182 6.59 7.76 -5.98
CA THR A 182 6.95 7.16 -7.28
C THR A 182 5.84 7.34 -8.31
N ALA A 183 4.58 7.45 -7.86
CA ALA A 183 3.42 7.78 -8.68
C ALA A 183 2.23 8.16 -7.79
N LYS A 184 1.10 8.53 -8.42
CA LYS A 184 -0.18 8.68 -7.71
C LYS A 184 -0.52 7.39 -6.94
N LYS A 185 -0.92 7.53 -5.67
CA LYS A 185 -1.22 6.41 -4.74
C LYS A 185 -0.04 5.47 -4.48
N ARG A 186 1.20 5.90 -4.75
CA ARG A 186 2.43 5.10 -4.56
C ARG A 186 3.51 5.91 -3.87
N TYR A 187 3.55 5.80 -2.54
CA TYR A 187 4.45 6.60 -1.71
C TYR A 187 4.87 5.91 -0.40
N ILE A 188 5.94 6.43 0.18
CA ILE A 188 6.60 5.97 1.40
C ILE A 188 6.80 7.18 2.30
N LEU A 189 6.37 7.11 3.56
CA LEU A 189 6.63 8.14 4.57
C LEU A 189 7.39 7.53 5.74
N ASN A 190 8.41 8.22 6.24
CA ASN A 190 9.10 7.87 7.49
C ASN A 190 8.46 8.62 8.65
N VAL A 191 7.49 7.97 9.30
CA VAL A 191 6.55 8.63 10.22
C VAL A 191 7.10 8.65 11.64
N HIS A 192 7.14 9.85 12.23
CA HIS A 192 7.50 10.07 13.63
C HIS A 192 6.26 10.17 14.53
N ASP A 193 5.19 10.80 14.04
CA ASP A 193 3.92 10.94 14.76
C ASP A 193 2.75 10.60 13.83
N GLN A 194 1.83 9.77 14.30
CA GLN A 194 0.59 9.48 13.59
C GLN A 194 -0.61 9.68 14.50
N GLU A 195 -1.46 10.66 14.19
CA GLU A 195 -2.69 10.97 14.92
C GLU A 195 -2.43 11.18 16.43
N GLY A 196 -1.29 11.77 16.77
CA GLY A 196 -0.85 12.02 18.14
C GLY A 196 -0.18 10.82 18.83
N VAL A 197 0.00 9.69 18.13
CA VAL A 197 0.83 8.58 18.59
C VAL A 197 2.27 8.87 18.17
N ARG A 198 3.10 9.27 19.14
CA ARG A 198 4.53 9.50 18.93
C ARG A 198 5.29 8.19 19.00
N TYR A 199 6.00 7.83 17.93
CA TYR A 199 6.79 6.61 17.88
C TYR A 199 8.18 6.83 18.49
N LYS A 200 8.65 5.85 19.29
CA LYS A 200 10.04 5.83 19.77
C LYS A 200 11.06 5.61 18.64
N THR A 201 10.65 4.87 17.62
CA THR A 201 11.43 4.63 16.41
C THR A 201 10.53 4.90 15.21
N PRO A 202 10.97 5.71 14.24
CA PRO A 202 10.15 6.05 13.09
C PRO A 202 9.59 4.81 12.40
N ARG A 203 8.34 4.91 11.97
CA ARG A 203 7.61 3.81 11.32
C ARG A 203 7.37 4.17 9.87
N LEU A 204 7.74 3.25 8.97
CA LEU A 204 7.40 3.40 7.56
C LEU A 204 5.89 3.22 7.33
N LYS A 205 5.26 4.23 6.71
CA LYS A 205 3.93 4.13 6.12
C LYS A 205 4.08 3.92 4.62
N LEU A 206 3.77 2.71 4.16
CA LEU A 206 3.90 2.30 2.75
C LEU A 206 2.51 2.26 2.09
N MET A 207 2.31 3.02 1.02
CA MET A 207 1.05 3.08 0.29
C MET A 207 1.28 2.72 -1.17
N GLY A 208 0.63 1.65 -1.65
CA GLY A 208 0.69 1.21 -3.05
C GLY A 208 2.02 0.61 -3.52
N ILE A 209 3.00 0.46 -2.61
CA ILE A 209 4.31 -0.16 -2.89
C ILE A 209 4.20 -1.69 -2.98
N GLU A 210 5.05 -2.29 -3.81
CA GLU A 210 5.11 -3.73 -4.14
C GLU A 210 5.28 -4.66 -2.93
N THR A 211 5.77 -4.15 -1.80
CA THR A 211 5.87 -4.90 -0.53
C THR A 211 4.56 -5.53 -0.10
N ALA A 212 3.42 -4.92 -0.45
CA ALA A 212 2.09 -5.42 -0.12
C ALA A 212 1.42 -6.26 -1.23
N LYS A 213 2.01 -6.37 -2.43
CA LYS A 213 1.37 -7.07 -3.55
C LYS A 213 1.42 -8.57 -3.34
N SER A 214 0.24 -9.20 -3.32
CA SER A 214 0.08 -10.66 -3.19
C SER A 214 0.74 -11.48 -4.31
N SER A 215 1.23 -10.82 -5.35
CA SER A 215 1.87 -11.41 -6.51
C SER A 215 3.40 -11.35 -6.54
N THR A 216 4.01 -10.74 -5.52
CA THR A 216 5.47 -10.73 -5.30
C THR A 216 5.85 -11.94 -4.43
N PRO A 217 6.98 -12.64 -4.66
CA PRO A 217 7.42 -13.72 -3.78
C PRO A 217 7.58 -13.25 -2.31
N MET A 218 7.29 -14.12 -1.34
CA MET A 218 7.22 -13.71 0.07
C MET A 218 8.58 -13.25 0.60
N TRP A 219 9.65 -13.94 0.21
CA TRP A 219 11.01 -13.54 0.56
C TRP A 219 11.30 -12.10 0.05
N CYS A 220 10.98 -11.81 -1.21
CA CYS A 220 11.19 -10.49 -1.80
C CYS A 220 10.39 -9.41 -1.08
N ARG A 221 9.14 -9.66 -0.67
CA ARG A 221 8.36 -8.66 0.09
C ARG A 221 9.01 -8.28 1.42
N LYS A 222 9.51 -9.27 2.17
CA LYS A 222 10.20 -9.03 3.45
C LYS A 222 11.50 -8.26 3.23
N LYS A 223 12.29 -8.67 2.23
CA LYS A 223 13.54 -7.99 1.88
C LYS A 223 13.31 -6.59 1.32
N LEU A 224 12.24 -6.36 0.57
CA LEU A 224 11.87 -5.03 0.09
C LEU A 224 11.54 -4.09 1.26
N GLU A 225 10.78 -4.57 2.27
CA GLU A 225 10.52 -3.75 3.45
C GLU A 225 11.81 -3.37 4.19
N GLN A 226 12.77 -4.30 4.27
CA GLN A 226 14.10 -4.03 4.84
C GLN A 226 14.89 -3.05 3.97
N GLY A 227 14.93 -3.26 2.65
CA GLY A 227 15.63 -2.39 1.71
C GLY A 227 15.09 -0.97 1.72
N ILE A 228 13.77 -0.79 1.80
CA ILE A 228 13.16 0.53 1.94
C ILE A 228 13.58 1.20 3.25
N LYS A 229 13.74 0.47 4.36
CA LYS A 229 14.27 1.05 5.60
C LYS A 229 15.69 1.58 5.42
N VAL A 230 16.53 0.84 4.69
CA VAL A 230 17.90 1.27 4.34
C VAL A 230 17.85 2.52 3.46
N VAL A 231 17.08 2.51 2.37
CA VAL A 231 16.90 3.66 1.47
C VAL A 231 16.43 4.92 2.20
N MET A 232 15.53 4.78 3.18
CA MET A 232 14.97 5.92 3.90
C MET A 232 15.92 6.47 4.97
N ASN A 233 16.77 5.65 5.58
CA ASN A 233 17.47 6.03 6.81
C ASN A 233 19.00 5.99 6.72
N GLU A 234 19.58 5.27 5.75
CA GLU A 234 21.02 5.01 5.65
C GLU A 234 21.63 5.69 4.40
N THR A 235 22.90 5.41 4.10
CA THR A 235 23.62 6.00 2.97
C THR A 235 23.46 5.22 1.68
N GLU A 236 23.83 5.83 0.55
CA GLU A 236 23.85 5.15 -0.76
C GLU A 236 24.75 3.89 -0.75
N HIS A 237 25.88 3.94 -0.03
CA HIS A 237 26.78 2.79 0.09
C HIS A 237 26.09 1.60 0.77
N ASP A 238 25.38 1.87 1.86
CA ASP A 238 24.63 0.85 2.62
C ASP A 238 23.51 0.22 1.77
N VAL A 239 22.88 1.02 0.90
CA VAL A 239 21.88 0.53 -0.06
C VAL A 239 22.53 -0.46 -1.05
N TRP A 240 23.67 -0.11 -1.65
CA TRP A 240 24.36 -1.01 -2.59
C TRP A 240 24.86 -2.29 -1.92
N GLU A 241 25.38 -2.19 -0.70
CA GLU A 241 25.79 -3.35 0.09
C GLU A 241 24.57 -4.25 0.37
N PHE A 242 23.44 -3.67 0.79
CA PHE A 242 22.21 -4.40 1.03
C PHE A 242 21.72 -5.15 -0.22
N ILE A 243 21.71 -4.50 -1.38
CA ILE A 243 21.29 -5.11 -2.65
C ILE A 243 22.21 -6.29 -3.01
N THR A 244 23.53 -6.12 -2.86
CA THR A 244 24.52 -7.15 -3.16
C THR A 244 24.33 -8.37 -2.26
N ASN A 245 24.16 -8.15 -0.95
CA ASN A 245 23.90 -9.20 0.02
C ASN A 245 22.56 -9.92 -0.27
N ALA A 246 21.51 -9.15 -0.58
CA ALA A 246 20.21 -9.71 -0.95
C ALA A 246 20.30 -10.57 -2.22
N LYS A 247 21.06 -10.15 -3.24
CA LYS A 247 21.26 -10.94 -4.47
C LYS A 247 21.96 -12.26 -4.17
N ASN A 248 22.99 -12.23 -3.32
CA ASN A 248 23.73 -13.42 -2.88
C ASN A 248 22.84 -14.41 -2.10
N GLU A 249 22.01 -13.91 -1.18
CA GLU A 249 21.02 -14.72 -0.47
C GLU A 249 19.98 -15.31 -1.43
N PHE A 250 19.42 -14.49 -2.32
CA PHE A 250 18.37 -14.88 -3.27
C PHE A 250 18.81 -16.01 -4.20
N SER A 251 20.07 -15.98 -4.65
CA SER A 251 20.65 -17.00 -5.52
C SER A 251 20.73 -18.41 -4.91
N LYS A 252 20.59 -18.51 -3.58
CA LYS A 252 20.65 -19.76 -2.81
C LYS A 252 19.27 -20.29 -2.41
N LEU A 253 18.20 -19.53 -2.67
CA LEU A 253 16.85 -19.90 -2.27
C LEU A 253 16.27 -20.99 -3.19
N PRO A 254 15.37 -21.83 -2.66
CA PRO A 254 14.64 -22.77 -3.49
C PRO A 254 13.70 -22.06 -4.47
N ILE A 255 13.40 -22.72 -5.59
CA ILE A 255 12.60 -22.19 -6.70
C ILE A 255 11.22 -21.72 -6.22
N GLU A 256 10.65 -22.43 -5.24
CA GLU A 256 9.37 -22.15 -4.64
C GLU A 256 9.32 -20.80 -3.92
N GLU A 257 10.44 -20.30 -3.40
CA GLU A 257 10.51 -19.04 -2.65
C GLU A 257 10.76 -17.81 -3.53
N ILE A 258 11.32 -18.02 -4.72
CA ILE A 258 11.66 -16.97 -5.70
C ILE A 258 10.62 -16.81 -6.81
N SER A 259 9.74 -17.79 -6.98
CA SER A 259 8.72 -17.81 -8.03
C SER A 259 7.53 -16.90 -7.70
N PHE A 260 6.97 -16.25 -8.72
CA PHE A 260 5.90 -15.27 -8.58
C PHE A 260 4.53 -15.94 -8.38
N PRO A 261 3.82 -15.68 -7.27
CA PRO A 261 2.47 -16.19 -7.08
C PRO A 261 1.45 -15.48 -7.97
N ARG A 262 0.60 -16.25 -8.67
CA ARG A 262 -0.51 -15.75 -9.52
C ARG A 262 -1.73 -16.65 -9.42
N GLY A 263 -2.92 -16.04 -9.51
CA GLY A 263 -4.15 -16.81 -9.76
C GLY A 263 -4.23 -17.17 -11.24
N CYS A 264 -4.50 -18.43 -11.56
CA CYS A 264 -4.60 -18.92 -12.92
C CYS A 264 -6.07 -19.06 -13.33
N GLN A 265 -6.45 -18.39 -14.41
CA GLN A 265 -7.81 -18.40 -14.94
C GLN A 265 -7.78 -18.60 -16.46
N ASN A 266 -8.89 -19.05 -17.03
CA ASN A 266 -9.05 -19.23 -18.47
C ASN A 266 -8.02 -20.18 -19.12
N VAL A 267 -7.47 -21.15 -18.39
CA VAL A 267 -6.51 -22.15 -18.89
C VAL A 267 -7.07 -22.87 -20.13
N LYS A 268 -8.32 -23.32 -20.06
CA LYS A 268 -8.99 -24.01 -21.18
C LYS A 268 -9.14 -23.11 -22.43
N LYS A 269 -9.41 -21.82 -22.25
CA LYS A 269 -9.57 -20.84 -23.35
C LYS A 269 -8.25 -20.64 -24.10
N TYR A 270 -7.13 -20.64 -23.38
CA TYR A 270 -5.82 -20.38 -23.97
C TYR A 270 -5.11 -21.65 -24.47
N SER A 271 -5.63 -22.84 -24.16
CA SER A 271 -5.09 -24.12 -24.63
C SER A 271 -5.19 -24.27 -26.15
N ASN A 272 -4.18 -24.88 -26.76
CA ASN A 272 -4.17 -25.23 -28.18
C ASN A 272 -3.60 -26.64 -28.35
N PRO A 273 -4.32 -27.59 -28.98
CA PRO A 273 -3.82 -28.95 -29.16
C PRO A 273 -2.55 -29.07 -30.03
N ALA A 274 -2.34 -28.17 -30.99
CA ALA A 274 -1.20 -28.22 -31.90
C ALA A 274 0.05 -27.51 -31.33
N SER A 275 -0.14 -26.40 -30.63
CA SER A 275 0.96 -25.55 -30.12
C SER A 275 1.03 -25.45 -28.59
N ILE A 276 0.28 -26.28 -27.85
CA ILE A 276 0.05 -26.24 -26.40
C ILE A 276 -0.77 -25.03 -25.94
N TYR A 277 -0.51 -23.85 -26.50
CA TYR A 277 -1.18 -22.59 -26.14
C TYR A 277 -1.35 -21.64 -27.33
N ASN A 278 -2.31 -20.72 -27.23
CA ASN A 278 -2.62 -19.71 -28.26
C ASN A 278 -1.72 -18.46 -28.14
N LYS A 279 -1.58 -17.71 -29.25
CA LYS A 279 -0.90 -16.40 -29.22
C LYS A 279 -1.64 -15.43 -28.28
N GLY A 280 -0.89 -14.65 -27.49
CA GLY A 280 -1.45 -13.71 -26.52
C GLY A 280 -1.82 -14.34 -25.16
N THR A 281 -1.48 -15.62 -24.94
CA THR A 281 -1.65 -16.27 -23.64
C THR A 281 -0.83 -15.54 -22.55
N PRO A 282 -1.45 -15.14 -21.42
CA PRO A 282 -0.72 -14.55 -20.29
C PRO A 282 0.41 -15.46 -19.79
N ILE A 283 1.55 -14.87 -19.41
CA ILE A 283 2.79 -15.62 -19.13
C ILE A 283 2.64 -16.78 -18.13
N HIS A 284 1.89 -16.56 -17.03
CA HIS A 284 1.66 -17.57 -16.01
C HIS A 284 0.68 -18.66 -16.48
N VAL A 285 -0.30 -18.32 -17.32
CA VAL A 285 -1.22 -19.30 -17.94
C VAL A 285 -0.48 -20.15 -18.96
N ARG A 286 0.43 -19.55 -19.74
CA ARG A 286 1.32 -20.26 -20.66
C ARG A 286 2.18 -21.27 -19.90
N GLY A 287 2.83 -20.83 -18.82
CA GLY A 287 3.59 -21.72 -17.93
C GLY A 287 2.74 -22.86 -17.36
N SER A 288 1.46 -22.61 -17.05
CA SER A 288 0.54 -23.65 -16.57
C SER A 288 0.15 -24.68 -17.63
N LEU A 289 -0.05 -24.23 -18.88
CA LEU A 289 -0.33 -25.13 -20.00
C LEU A 289 0.88 -26.00 -20.34
N LEU A 290 2.08 -25.43 -20.33
CA LEU A 290 3.33 -26.17 -20.47
C LEU A 290 3.45 -27.23 -19.37
N TYR A 291 3.28 -26.83 -18.11
CA TYR A 291 3.30 -27.74 -16.97
C TYR A 291 2.33 -28.91 -17.15
N ASN A 292 1.06 -28.65 -17.47
CA ASN A 292 0.07 -29.71 -17.69
C ASN A 292 0.43 -30.64 -18.85
N ASN A 293 0.94 -30.08 -19.95
CA ASN A 293 1.37 -30.86 -21.11
C ASN A 293 2.54 -31.80 -20.74
N TYR A 294 3.54 -31.31 -20.01
CA TYR A 294 4.68 -32.12 -19.59
C TYR A 294 4.32 -33.11 -18.47
N LEU A 295 3.38 -32.81 -17.56
CA LEU A 295 2.85 -33.80 -16.62
C LEU A 295 2.27 -35.02 -17.36
N SER A 296 1.48 -34.77 -18.40
CA SER A 296 0.91 -35.83 -19.23
C SER A 296 1.99 -36.56 -20.03
N LYS A 297 2.95 -35.84 -20.63
CA LYS A 297 4.06 -36.42 -21.39
C LYS A 297 4.91 -37.39 -20.55
N TYR A 298 5.17 -37.06 -19.29
CA TYR A 298 5.96 -37.88 -18.37
C TYR A 298 5.11 -38.86 -17.54
N ASN A 299 3.78 -38.89 -17.71
CA ASN A 299 2.85 -39.71 -16.92
C ASN A 299 2.98 -39.54 -15.39
N ILE A 300 3.15 -38.29 -14.94
CA ILE A 300 3.32 -37.93 -13.52
C ILE A 300 2.17 -37.06 -12.98
N ASP A 301 1.06 -37.00 -13.71
CA ASP A 301 -0.19 -36.33 -13.35
C ASP A 301 -0.89 -36.94 -12.11
N LYS A 302 -0.55 -38.18 -11.74
CA LYS A 302 -0.98 -38.79 -10.45
C LYS A 302 -0.13 -38.33 -9.25
N LYS A 303 1.10 -37.88 -9.49
CA LYS A 303 2.05 -37.44 -8.44
C LYS A 303 1.94 -35.94 -8.19
N TYR A 304 1.66 -35.17 -9.22
CA TYR A 304 1.55 -33.72 -9.17
C TYR A 304 0.18 -33.25 -9.68
N PRO A 305 -0.45 -32.27 -9.01
CA PRO A 305 -1.79 -31.82 -9.39
C PRO A 305 -1.77 -31.09 -10.73
N VAL A 306 -2.69 -31.44 -11.62
CA VAL A 306 -2.93 -30.73 -12.88
C VAL A 306 -3.50 -29.35 -12.58
N ILE A 307 -2.97 -28.31 -13.23
CA ILE A 307 -3.42 -26.93 -13.01
C ILE A 307 -4.77 -26.69 -13.68
N THR A 308 -5.75 -26.22 -12.90
CA THR A 308 -7.09 -25.88 -13.39
C THR A 308 -7.48 -24.41 -13.15
N ASN A 309 -8.63 -23.97 -13.68
CA ASN A 309 -9.13 -22.61 -13.51
C ASN A 309 -9.47 -22.34 -12.03
N GLY A 310 -9.00 -21.23 -11.49
CA GLY A 310 -9.24 -20.83 -10.10
C GLY A 310 -8.10 -21.15 -9.15
N GLU A 311 -7.12 -21.94 -9.59
CA GLU A 311 -5.97 -22.31 -8.77
C GLU A 311 -4.95 -21.17 -8.64
N LYS A 312 -4.22 -21.20 -7.53
CA LYS A 312 -3.03 -20.36 -7.36
C LYS A 312 -1.82 -21.17 -7.80
N VAL A 313 -1.04 -20.56 -8.68
CA VAL A 313 0.20 -21.11 -9.20
C VAL A 313 1.36 -20.19 -8.83
N LYS A 314 2.56 -20.73 -8.90
CA LYS A 314 3.80 -19.97 -8.95
C LYS A 314 4.35 -20.06 -10.36
N PHE A 315 4.88 -18.98 -10.90
CA PHE A 315 5.60 -19.02 -12.17
C PHE A 315 7.02 -18.50 -12.01
N CYS A 316 7.95 -19.09 -12.77
CA CYS A 316 9.35 -18.68 -12.82
C CYS A 316 9.80 -18.45 -14.25
N TYR A 317 10.81 -17.60 -14.39
CA TYR A 317 11.50 -17.38 -15.66
C TYR A 317 12.57 -18.45 -15.86
N LEU A 318 12.75 -18.87 -17.10
CA LEU A 318 13.74 -19.86 -17.52
C LEU A 318 14.73 -19.22 -18.51
N LYS A 319 16.00 -19.58 -18.37
CA LYS A 319 17.05 -19.30 -19.35
C LYS A 319 16.82 -20.14 -20.60
N MET A 320 17.14 -19.57 -21.77
CA MET A 320 17.10 -20.28 -23.05
C MET A 320 18.52 -20.41 -23.62
N PRO A 321 18.84 -21.53 -24.31
CA PRO A 321 17.99 -22.70 -24.56
C PRO A 321 17.82 -23.59 -23.31
N ASN A 322 16.74 -24.37 -23.26
CA ASN A 322 16.46 -25.36 -22.21
C ASN A 322 15.66 -26.55 -22.77
N VAL A 323 15.38 -27.56 -21.94
CA VAL A 323 14.74 -28.84 -22.32
C VAL A 323 13.37 -28.66 -22.99
N ILE A 324 12.64 -27.59 -22.65
CA ILE A 324 11.30 -27.33 -23.17
C ILE A 324 11.24 -26.20 -24.20
N ASN A 325 12.38 -25.55 -24.50
CA ASN A 325 12.52 -24.40 -25.40
C ASN A 325 11.54 -23.25 -25.10
N GLU A 326 11.27 -22.99 -23.82
CA GLU A 326 10.37 -21.93 -23.35
C GLU A 326 11.01 -21.11 -22.24
N ASN A 327 10.69 -19.83 -22.15
CA ASN A 327 11.26 -18.94 -21.14
C ASN A 327 10.46 -18.87 -19.83
N VAL A 328 9.46 -19.73 -19.65
CA VAL A 328 8.59 -19.74 -18.46
C VAL A 328 8.09 -21.15 -18.15
N ILE A 329 7.93 -21.45 -16.86
CA ILE A 329 7.12 -22.57 -16.38
C ILE A 329 6.30 -22.12 -15.16
N SER A 330 5.13 -22.72 -14.98
CA SER A 330 4.32 -22.53 -13.76
C SER A 330 4.13 -23.86 -13.04
N PHE A 331 3.87 -23.82 -11.74
CA PHE A 331 3.63 -25.00 -10.92
C PHE A 331 2.79 -24.64 -9.70
N VAL A 332 2.17 -25.63 -9.04
CA VAL A 332 1.34 -25.39 -7.85
C VAL A 332 2.19 -25.27 -6.60
N ASN A 333 2.82 -26.38 -6.19
CA ASN A 333 3.61 -26.45 -4.96
C ASN A 333 5.10 -26.50 -5.23
N ALA A 334 5.53 -27.42 -6.09
CA ALA A 334 6.92 -27.66 -6.44
C ALA A 334 7.06 -27.94 -7.94
N LEU A 335 8.23 -27.63 -8.49
CA LEU A 335 8.58 -27.96 -9.86
C LEU A 335 8.97 -29.46 -9.94
N PRO A 336 8.32 -30.27 -10.80
CA PRO A 336 8.70 -31.67 -10.97
C PRO A 336 10.15 -31.82 -11.43
N LYS A 337 10.91 -32.68 -10.77
CA LYS A 337 12.33 -32.94 -11.09
C LYS A 337 12.47 -33.60 -12.45
N GLU A 338 11.46 -34.38 -12.83
CA GLU A 338 11.33 -35.06 -14.11
C GLU A 338 11.32 -34.10 -15.32
N PHE A 339 11.10 -32.80 -15.09
CA PHE A 339 11.19 -31.79 -16.16
C PHE A 339 12.64 -31.37 -16.44
N GLU A 340 13.59 -31.66 -15.55
CA GLU A 340 15.02 -31.31 -15.67
C GLU A 340 15.27 -29.81 -15.89
N LEU A 341 14.40 -28.95 -15.33
CA LEU A 341 14.44 -27.50 -15.50
C LEU A 341 15.23 -26.74 -14.43
N GLU A 342 15.63 -27.40 -13.33
CA GLU A 342 16.33 -26.76 -12.20
C GLU A 342 17.60 -25.97 -12.62
N PRO A 343 18.47 -26.48 -13.53
CA PRO A 343 19.66 -25.74 -13.97
C PRO A 343 19.34 -24.51 -14.83
N TYR A 344 18.13 -24.44 -15.39
CA TYR A 344 17.70 -23.41 -16.32
C TYR A 344 16.88 -22.31 -15.66
N ILE A 345 16.73 -22.31 -14.33
CA ILE A 345 16.02 -21.23 -13.63
C ILE A 345 16.78 -19.92 -13.79
N ASP A 346 16.07 -18.88 -14.23
CA ASP A 346 16.63 -17.54 -14.40
C ASP A 346 16.51 -16.72 -13.11
N TYR A 347 17.42 -16.99 -12.16
CA TYR A 347 17.50 -16.24 -10.90
C TYR A 347 17.72 -14.74 -11.10
N GLU A 348 18.43 -14.34 -12.16
CA GLU A 348 18.73 -12.93 -12.41
C GLU A 348 17.47 -12.16 -12.83
N THR A 349 16.75 -12.65 -13.84
CA THR A 349 15.49 -12.03 -14.26
C THR A 349 14.47 -12.04 -13.13
N GLN A 350 14.42 -13.12 -12.33
CA GLN A 350 13.53 -13.18 -11.17
C GLN A 350 13.90 -12.14 -10.11
N PHE A 351 15.17 -12.01 -9.74
CA PHE A 351 15.61 -11.01 -8.77
C PHE A 351 15.33 -9.59 -9.25
N ASN A 352 15.68 -9.30 -10.49
CA ASN A 352 15.47 -7.98 -11.08
C ASN A 352 13.98 -7.59 -11.05
N LYS A 353 13.09 -8.45 -11.53
CA LYS A 353 11.65 -8.16 -11.60
C LYS A 353 10.90 -8.25 -10.27
N SER A 354 11.36 -9.08 -9.33
CA SER A 354 10.66 -9.29 -8.05
C SER A 354 11.17 -8.41 -6.92
N PHE A 355 12.38 -7.87 -7.05
CA PHE A 355 13.06 -7.11 -6.00
C PHE A 355 13.67 -5.81 -6.51
N LEU A 356 14.59 -5.83 -7.48
CA LEU A 356 15.34 -4.62 -7.86
C LEU A 356 14.44 -3.54 -8.48
N GLU A 357 13.67 -3.88 -9.51
CA GLU A 357 12.69 -3.00 -10.15
C GLU A 357 11.67 -2.44 -9.12
N PRO A 358 11.08 -3.26 -8.23
CA PRO A 358 10.25 -2.77 -7.12
C PRO A 358 10.93 -1.84 -6.11
N LEU A 359 12.23 -2.02 -5.85
CA LEU A 359 12.97 -1.17 -4.91
C LEU A 359 13.22 0.22 -5.51
N GLY A 360 13.29 0.31 -6.85
CA GLY A 360 13.37 1.58 -7.58
C GLY A 360 14.74 2.23 -7.55
N VAL A 361 15.79 1.40 -7.46
CA VAL A 361 17.21 1.78 -7.38
C VAL A 361 18.00 1.25 -8.57
#